data_AF-A0A6A6SK55-F1
#
_entry.id   AF-A0A6A6SK55-F1
#
_cell.length_a   1.000
_cell.length_b   1.000
_cell.length_c   1.000
_cell.angle_alpha   90.00
_cell.angle_beta   90.00
_cell.angle_gamma   90.00
#
_symmetry.space_group_name_H-M   'P 1'
#
loop_
_entity.id
_entity.type
_entity.pdbx_description
1 polymer ?
#
loop_
_entity_poly.entity_id
_entity_poly.type
_entity_poly.pdbx_seq_one_letter_code
_entity_poly.pdbx_strand_id
1 'polypeptide(L)'
;KNVAKLILNSLIGRFGKDFYKSVTKLLNKEKHDYITTTRVVKDTKMLDNNLYLDCFIPSINKQICDKFGVYFTKALNYENYDDVKDVKSYKNVSITTAAAVLSYARIHMSKIFFYIFNNGGTIYYHDTDSVATNLKLPEDLVDKNKLGKLKLEYIIEEGFFIKDKTYYIKTIEGKVIKKSNSVNS
;
A
#
# COMPACT_ATOMS: atom_id res chain seq x y z
N LYS A 1 20.08 -8.73 -7.93
CA LYS A 1 19.06 -9.28 -7.00
C LYS A 1 18.03 -8.24 -6.54
N ASN A 2 18.45 -7.07 -6.03
CA ASN A 2 17.52 -6.09 -5.44
C ASN A 2 16.53 -5.47 -6.44
N VAL A 3 16.98 -5.15 -7.68
CA VAL A 3 16.10 -4.62 -8.74
C VAL A 3 15.02 -5.61 -9.15
N ALA A 4 15.35 -6.89 -9.30
CA ALA A 4 14.37 -7.93 -9.62
C ALA A 4 13.32 -8.08 -8.51
N LYS A 5 13.73 -8.07 -7.23
CA LYS A 5 12.82 -8.08 -6.08
C LYS A 5 11.90 -6.85 -6.09
N LEU A 6 12.44 -5.67 -6.39
CA LEU A 6 11.68 -4.44 -6.49
C LEU A 6 10.63 -4.51 -7.60
N ILE A 7 11.00 -4.99 -8.79
CA ILE A 7 10.08 -5.13 -9.92
C ILE A 7 8.90 -6.03 -9.53
N LEU A 8 9.17 -7.21 -8.95
CA LEU A 8 8.13 -8.16 -8.55
C LEU A 8 7.18 -7.59 -7.48
N ASN A 9 7.74 -6.98 -6.44
CA ASN A 9 6.93 -6.39 -5.36
C ASN A 9 6.14 -5.16 -5.83
N SER A 10 6.73 -4.33 -6.69
CA SER A 10 6.09 -3.12 -7.20
C SER A 10 4.94 -3.43 -8.16
N LEU A 11 4.99 -4.57 -8.87
CA LEU A 11 3.95 -5.01 -9.78
C LEU A 11 2.62 -5.26 -9.04
N ILE A 12 2.66 -6.00 -7.93
CA ILE A 12 1.48 -6.26 -7.09
C ILE A 12 0.92 -4.93 -6.56
N GLY A 13 1.81 -4.05 -6.07
CA GLY A 13 1.41 -2.71 -5.61
C GLY A 13 0.79 -1.84 -6.70
N ARG A 14 1.13 -2.03 -7.98
CA ARG A 14 0.47 -1.34 -9.10
C ARG A 14 -0.93 -1.87 -9.35
N PHE A 15 -1.13 -3.19 -9.27
CA PHE A 15 -2.45 -3.79 -9.46
C PHE A 15 -3.47 -3.41 -8.38
N GLY A 16 -3.02 -3.15 -7.15
CA GLY A 16 -3.88 -2.73 -6.03
C GLY A 16 -4.05 -1.21 -5.86
N LYS A 17 -3.69 -0.39 -6.85
CA LYS A 17 -3.87 1.07 -6.75
C LYS A 17 -5.33 1.46 -6.85
N ASP A 18 -5.73 2.49 -6.11
CA ASP A 18 -7.05 3.09 -6.24
C ASP A 18 -7.24 3.65 -7.66
N PHE A 19 -8.41 3.38 -8.24
CA PHE A 19 -8.86 3.92 -9.51
C PHE A 19 -9.11 5.43 -9.43
N TYR A 20 -9.58 5.92 -8.27
CA TYR A 20 -9.94 7.31 -8.04
C TYR A 20 -8.82 8.09 -7.36
N LYS A 21 -7.72 8.27 -8.07
CA LYS A 21 -6.62 9.09 -7.57
C LYS A 21 -7.02 10.55 -7.50
N SER A 22 -7.12 11.06 -6.28
CA SER A 22 -7.12 12.49 -6.05
C SER A 22 -5.74 13.06 -6.34
N VAL A 23 -5.73 14.26 -6.89
CA VAL A 23 -4.53 15.07 -7.07
C VAL A 23 -4.55 16.20 -6.06
N THR A 24 -3.38 16.51 -5.52
CA THR A 24 -3.19 17.69 -4.68
C THR A 24 -2.44 18.72 -5.50
N LYS A 25 -3.03 19.91 -5.70
CA LYS A 25 -2.40 21.00 -6.44
C LYS A 25 -2.53 22.31 -5.68
N LEU A 26 -1.50 23.14 -5.82
CA LEU A 26 -1.50 24.53 -5.39
C LEU A 26 -2.16 25.37 -6.49
N LEU A 27 -3.19 26.13 -6.17
CA LEU A 27 -4.07 26.80 -7.12
C LEU A 27 -4.29 28.25 -6.71
N ASN A 28 -4.47 29.10 -7.72
CA ASN A 28 -4.97 30.46 -7.50
C ASN A 28 -6.49 30.44 -7.29
N LYS A 29 -7.06 31.57 -6.85
CA LYS A 29 -8.49 31.67 -6.55
C LYS A 29 -9.38 31.29 -7.75
N GLU A 30 -9.06 31.77 -8.95
CA GLU A 30 -9.82 31.46 -10.16
C GLU A 30 -9.86 29.96 -10.48
N LYS A 31 -8.73 29.26 -10.38
CA LYS A 31 -8.68 27.81 -10.61
C LYS A 31 -9.34 27.03 -9.48
N HIS A 32 -9.23 27.49 -8.24
CA HIS A 32 -9.95 26.91 -7.10
C HIS A 32 -11.47 26.97 -7.31
N ASP A 33 -12.00 28.14 -7.70
CA ASP A 33 -13.44 28.32 -7.96
C ASP A 33 -13.91 27.41 -9.11
N TYR A 34 -13.12 27.30 -10.18
CA TYR A 34 -13.40 26.38 -11.28
C TYR A 34 -13.42 24.91 -10.83
N ILE A 35 -12.44 24.48 -10.04
CA ILE A 35 -12.36 23.09 -9.56
C ILE A 35 -13.52 22.76 -8.61
N THR A 36 -13.86 23.67 -7.70
CA THR A 36 -14.96 23.50 -6.75
C THR A 36 -16.33 23.38 -7.44
N THR A 37 -16.51 24.08 -8.57
CA THR A 37 -17.77 24.07 -9.33
C THR A 37 -17.87 22.95 -10.37
N THR A 38 -16.77 22.22 -10.63
CA THR A 38 -16.74 21.18 -11.69
C THR A 38 -16.32 19.80 -11.21
N ARG A 39 -15.62 19.68 -10.09
CA ARG A 39 -14.97 18.44 -9.64
C ARG A 39 -15.29 18.12 -8.19
N VAL A 40 -15.09 16.85 -7.83
CA VAL A 40 -15.23 16.38 -6.45
C VAL A 40 -13.98 16.81 -5.67
N VAL A 41 -14.12 17.82 -4.83
CA VAL A 41 -13.09 18.26 -3.88
C VAL A 41 -13.19 17.42 -2.61
N LYS A 42 -12.07 16.83 -2.19
CA LYS A 42 -11.96 16.05 -0.95
C LYS A 42 -11.49 16.90 0.23
N ASP A 43 -10.58 17.83 -0.02
CA ASP A 43 -10.02 18.73 0.99
C ASP A 43 -9.52 20.02 0.34
N THR A 44 -9.63 21.13 1.05
CA THR A 44 -9.17 22.46 0.63
C THR A 44 -8.55 23.16 1.82
N LYS A 45 -7.32 23.66 1.64
CA LYS A 45 -6.65 24.51 2.62
C LYS A 45 -6.27 25.84 2.00
N MET A 46 -6.86 26.92 2.50
CA MET A 46 -6.42 28.27 2.12
C MET A 46 -5.08 28.57 2.80
N LEU A 47 -4.10 28.97 2.00
CA LEU A 47 -2.77 29.37 2.47
C LEU A 47 -2.64 30.89 2.50
N ASP A 48 -3.27 31.56 1.53
CA ASP A 48 -3.35 33.01 1.40
C ASP A 48 -4.61 33.39 0.60
N ASN A 49 -4.93 34.69 0.51
CA ASN A 49 -6.13 35.22 -0.16
C ASN A 49 -6.27 34.78 -1.63
N ASN A 50 -5.16 34.49 -2.31
CA ASN A 50 -5.13 34.03 -3.70
C ASN A 50 -4.44 32.67 -3.86
N LEU A 51 -4.28 31.90 -2.78
CA LEU A 51 -3.55 30.63 -2.83
C LEU A 51 -4.24 29.53 -2.02
N TYR A 52 -4.61 28.47 -2.71
CA TYR A 52 -5.36 27.34 -2.19
C TYR A 52 -4.59 26.04 -2.46
N LEU A 53 -4.59 25.14 -1.49
CA LEU A 53 -4.12 23.78 -1.64
C LEU A 53 -5.33 22.86 -1.70
N ASP A 54 -5.69 22.41 -2.90
CA ASP A 54 -6.86 21.56 -3.10
C ASP A 54 -6.45 20.13 -3.37
N CYS A 55 -7.18 19.21 -2.75
CA CYS A 55 -7.16 17.79 -3.03
C CYS A 55 -8.48 17.41 -3.71
N PHE A 56 -8.45 17.04 -4.98
CA PHE A 56 -9.68 16.80 -5.76
C PHE A 56 -9.51 15.63 -6.74
N ILE A 57 -10.63 15.07 -7.20
CA ILE A 57 -10.65 14.05 -8.27
C ILE A 57 -10.58 14.77 -9.62
N PRO A 58 -9.59 14.47 -10.50
CA PRO A 58 -9.39 15.21 -11.75
C PRO A 58 -10.57 15.19 -12.71
N SER A 59 -11.38 14.12 -12.70
CA SER A 59 -12.52 13.98 -13.58
C SER A 59 -13.64 14.96 -13.22
N ILE A 60 -14.14 15.69 -14.22
CA ILE A 60 -15.32 16.54 -14.09
C ILE A 60 -16.53 15.68 -13.68
N ASN A 61 -17.29 16.17 -12.69
CA ASN A 61 -18.46 15.50 -12.16
C ASN A 61 -19.73 16.21 -12.63
N LYS A 62 -20.56 15.52 -13.41
CA LYS A 62 -21.80 16.06 -13.96
C LYS A 62 -22.76 16.57 -12.89
N GLN A 63 -22.93 15.84 -11.78
CA GLN A 63 -23.85 16.24 -10.70
C GLN A 63 -23.40 17.54 -10.03
N ILE A 64 -22.09 17.76 -9.90
CA ILE A 64 -21.53 18.99 -9.35
C ILE A 64 -21.74 20.14 -10.34
N CYS A 65 -21.45 19.92 -11.62
CA CYS A 65 -21.74 20.91 -12.66
C CYS A 65 -23.22 21.33 -12.66
N ASP A 66 -24.15 20.37 -12.61
CA ASP A 66 -25.58 20.62 -12.56
C ASP A 66 -25.98 21.43 -11.31
N LYS A 67 -25.39 21.12 -10.15
CA LYS A 67 -25.63 21.84 -8.88
C LYS A 67 -25.18 23.30 -8.94
N PHE A 68 -24.09 23.59 -9.62
CA PHE A 68 -23.54 24.94 -9.75
C PHE A 68 -23.97 25.66 -11.05
N GLY A 69 -24.89 25.07 -11.83
CA GLY A 69 -25.38 25.67 -13.07
C GLY A 69 -24.35 25.72 -14.20
N VAL A 70 -23.30 24.89 -14.13
CA VAL A 70 -22.25 24.81 -15.15
C VAL A 70 -22.64 23.81 -16.22
N TYR A 71 -22.65 24.22 -17.49
CA TYR A 71 -22.90 23.30 -18.60
C TYR A 71 -21.76 22.26 -18.70
N PHE A 72 -22.06 21.01 -18.37
CA PHE A 72 -21.09 19.90 -18.36
C PHE A 72 -20.31 19.76 -19.68
N THR A 73 -20.99 19.89 -20.83
CA THR A 73 -20.35 19.83 -22.16
C THR A 73 -19.36 20.97 -22.39
N LYS A 74 -19.65 22.17 -21.89
CA LYS A 74 -18.76 23.32 -21.97
C LYS A 74 -17.54 23.14 -21.04
N ALA A 75 -17.75 22.62 -19.84
CA ALA A 75 -16.66 22.32 -18.90
C ALA A 75 -15.70 21.25 -19.46
N LEU A 76 -16.23 20.21 -20.11
CA LEU A 76 -15.43 19.19 -20.79
C LEU A 76 -14.59 19.77 -21.95
N ASN A 77 -15.20 20.64 -22.77
CA ASN A 77 -14.51 21.26 -23.91
C ASN A 77 -13.52 22.35 -23.52
N TYR A 78 -13.64 22.91 -22.31
CA TYR A 78 -12.73 23.91 -21.78
C TYR A 78 -11.42 23.30 -21.27
N GLU A 79 -11.35 21.98 -21.04
CA GLU A 79 -10.07 21.34 -20.78
C GLU A 79 -9.21 21.36 -22.04
N ASN A 80 -8.09 22.09 -21.98
CA ASN A 80 -7.06 22.01 -23.00
C ASN A 80 -6.65 20.54 -23.17
N TYR A 81 -6.59 20.09 -24.42
CA TYR A 81 -6.23 18.72 -24.81
C TYR A 81 -4.90 18.23 -24.21
N ASP A 82 -4.04 19.14 -23.74
CA ASP A 82 -2.78 18.83 -23.05
C ASP A 82 -2.92 18.54 -21.54
N ASP A 83 -3.92 19.07 -20.82
CA ASP A 83 -4.20 18.72 -19.42
C ASP A 83 -4.88 17.33 -19.30
N VAL A 84 -5.58 16.89 -20.35
CA VAL A 84 -6.25 15.58 -20.42
C VAL A 84 -5.25 14.42 -20.58
N LYS A 85 -4.06 14.66 -21.14
CA LYS A 85 -3.02 13.62 -21.31
C LYS A 85 -2.52 13.06 -19.98
N ASP A 86 -2.57 13.86 -18.91
CA ASP A 86 -2.15 13.45 -17.56
C ASP A 86 -3.26 12.80 -16.74
N VAL A 87 -4.51 12.82 -17.21
CA VAL A 87 -5.59 11.96 -16.70
C VAL A 87 -5.37 10.55 -17.26
N LYS A 88 -4.25 9.94 -16.88
CA LYS A 88 -4.03 8.50 -17.03
C LYS A 88 -5.01 7.81 -16.12
N SER A 89 -6.23 7.61 -16.60
CA SER A 89 -7.07 6.49 -16.22
C SER A 89 -6.17 5.26 -16.31
N TYR A 90 -5.69 4.79 -15.16
CA TYR A 90 -4.76 3.67 -15.13
C TYR A 90 -5.56 2.41 -15.50
N LYS A 91 -5.70 2.16 -16.80
CA LYS A 91 -6.26 0.92 -17.37
C LYS A 91 -5.48 -0.34 -16.94
N ASN A 92 -4.33 -0.16 -16.28
CA ASN A 92 -3.40 -1.21 -15.88
C ASN A 92 -3.54 -1.61 -14.39
N VAL A 93 -4.64 -1.25 -13.74
CA VAL A 93 -4.97 -1.66 -12.36
C VAL A 93 -5.91 -2.86 -12.43
N SER A 94 -5.60 -3.92 -11.67
CA SER A 94 -6.45 -5.10 -11.52
C SER A 94 -6.57 -5.43 -10.04
N ILE A 95 -7.56 -4.81 -9.38
CA ILE A 95 -7.80 -5.02 -7.95
C ILE A 95 -8.08 -6.49 -7.66
N THR A 96 -8.78 -7.18 -8.55
CA THR A 96 -9.08 -8.61 -8.42
C THR A 96 -7.81 -9.47 -8.43
N THR A 97 -6.87 -9.18 -9.34
CA THR A 97 -5.58 -9.88 -9.36
C THR A 97 -4.77 -9.61 -8.10
N ALA A 98 -4.68 -8.35 -7.65
CA ALA A 98 -3.99 -8.01 -6.41
C ALA A 98 -4.61 -8.72 -5.19
N ALA A 99 -5.94 -8.70 -5.09
CA ALA A 99 -6.68 -9.36 -4.02
C ALA A 99 -6.46 -10.88 -4.04
N ALA A 100 -6.49 -11.52 -5.22
CA ALA A 100 -6.22 -12.93 -5.36
C ALA A 100 -4.80 -13.29 -4.89
N VAL A 101 -3.77 -12.58 -5.37
CA VAL A 101 -2.37 -12.82 -4.99
C VAL A 101 -2.17 -12.64 -3.47
N LEU A 102 -2.70 -11.57 -2.88
CA LEU A 102 -2.62 -11.34 -1.43
C LEU A 102 -3.36 -12.41 -0.63
N SER A 103 -4.51 -12.87 -1.11
CA SER A 103 -5.29 -13.94 -0.47
C SER A 103 -4.53 -15.26 -0.49
N TYR A 104 -3.94 -15.63 -1.63
CA TYR A 104 -3.10 -16.82 -1.73
C TYR A 104 -1.88 -16.75 -0.83
N ALA A 105 -1.22 -15.59 -0.70
CA ALA A 105 -0.12 -15.40 0.23
C ALA A 105 -0.55 -15.63 1.70
N ARG A 106 -1.71 -15.10 2.10
CA ARG A 106 -2.27 -15.32 3.45
C ARG A 106 -2.67 -16.78 3.68
N ILE A 107 -3.29 -17.43 2.71
CA ILE A 107 -3.64 -18.86 2.78
C ILE A 107 -2.36 -19.69 2.92
N HIS A 108 -1.31 -19.37 2.16
CA HIS A 108 -0.02 -20.05 2.25
C HIS A 108 0.58 -19.96 3.65
N MET A 109 0.63 -18.76 4.24
CA MET A 109 1.08 -18.58 5.62
C MET A 109 0.19 -19.31 6.63
N SER A 110 -1.12 -19.28 6.43
CA SER A 110 -2.08 -19.98 7.30
C SER A 110 -1.86 -21.49 7.32
N LYS A 111 -1.52 -22.11 6.17
CA LYS A 111 -1.14 -23.53 6.11
C LYS A 111 0.08 -23.85 6.96
N ILE A 112 1.09 -22.97 6.93
CA ILE A 112 2.29 -23.10 7.78
C ILE A 112 1.90 -22.96 9.25
N PHE A 113 1.01 -22.04 9.60
CA PHE A 113 0.54 -21.90 10.98
C PHE A 113 -0.20 -23.14 11.47
N PHE A 114 -1.12 -23.69 10.66
CA PHE A 114 -1.78 -24.95 10.99
C PHE A 114 -0.78 -26.09 11.19
N TYR A 115 0.24 -26.17 10.34
CA TYR A 115 1.32 -27.13 10.55
C TYR A 115 2.02 -26.93 11.91
N ILE A 116 2.36 -25.69 12.26
CA ILE A 116 3.00 -25.37 13.55
C ILE A 116 2.12 -25.82 14.71
N PHE A 117 0.84 -25.43 14.71
CA PHE A 117 -0.09 -25.76 15.78
C PHE A 117 -0.33 -27.27 15.90
N ASN A 118 -0.54 -27.97 14.79
CA ASN A 118 -0.79 -29.40 14.78
C ASN A 118 0.42 -30.23 15.26
N ASN A 119 1.62 -29.65 15.21
CA ASN A 119 2.84 -30.27 15.73
C ASN A 119 3.24 -29.74 17.12
N GLY A 120 2.30 -29.11 17.86
CA GLY A 120 2.52 -28.64 19.22
C GLY A 120 3.38 -27.37 19.33
N GLY A 121 3.61 -26.68 18.21
CA GLY A 121 4.34 -25.42 18.18
C GLY A 121 3.48 -24.23 18.60
N THR A 122 4.13 -23.24 19.19
CA THR A 122 3.56 -21.93 19.54
C THR A 122 4.10 -20.88 18.57
N ILE A 123 3.21 -20.01 18.09
CA ILE A 123 3.57 -18.86 17.26
C ILE A 123 3.65 -17.64 18.18
N TYR A 124 4.83 -17.04 18.28
CA TYR A 124 5.05 -15.84 19.10
C TYR A 124 4.82 -14.54 18.31
N TYR A 125 5.07 -14.57 17.01
CA TYR A 125 4.94 -13.39 16.14
C TYR A 125 4.82 -13.79 14.67
N HIS A 126 4.13 -12.96 13.88
CA HIS A 126 4.08 -13.03 12.43
C HIS A 126 4.05 -11.62 11.83
N ASP A 127 4.75 -11.42 10.72
CA ASP A 127 4.59 -10.23 9.86
C ASP A 127 4.65 -10.65 8.40
N THR A 128 3.52 -10.51 7.71
CA THR A 128 3.32 -10.73 6.27
C THR A 128 3.79 -12.12 5.79
N ASP A 129 5.09 -12.33 5.62
CA ASP A 129 5.76 -13.51 5.09
C ASP A 129 6.80 -14.11 6.07
N SER A 130 6.76 -13.73 7.34
CA SER A 130 7.70 -14.16 8.38
C SER A 130 7.00 -14.66 9.64
N VAL A 131 7.54 -15.67 10.31
CA VAL A 131 6.97 -16.25 11.54
C VAL A 131 8.06 -16.55 12.56
N ALA A 132 7.81 -16.23 13.83
CA ALA A 132 8.63 -16.64 14.97
C ALA A 132 7.88 -17.71 15.77
N THR A 133 8.51 -18.87 15.93
CA THR A 133 7.92 -20.04 16.58
C THR A 133 8.99 -20.82 17.33
N ASN A 134 8.60 -21.57 18.36
CA ASN A 134 9.49 -22.53 19.04
C ASN A 134 9.67 -23.84 18.26
N LEU A 135 8.86 -24.09 17.23
CA LEU A 135 8.92 -25.32 16.45
C LEU A 135 9.98 -25.20 15.34
N LYS A 136 10.90 -26.17 15.29
CA LYS A 136 11.79 -26.32 14.15
C LYS A 136 11.00 -26.83 12.95
N LEU A 137 10.87 -25.99 11.92
CA LEU A 137 10.17 -26.35 10.69
C LEU A 137 10.99 -27.33 9.83
N PRO A 138 10.34 -28.25 9.10
CA PRO A 138 10.99 -29.20 8.22
C PRO A 138 11.65 -28.51 7.01
N GLU A 139 12.67 -29.14 6.44
CA GLU A 139 13.38 -28.66 5.23
C GLU A 139 12.46 -28.55 4.00
N ASP A 140 11.34 -29.26 4.00
CA ASP A 140 10.32 -29.11 2.98
C ASP A 140 9.62 -27.76 3.01
N LEU A 141 9.55 -27.10 4.17
CA LEU A 141 9.01 -25.75 4.32
C LEU A 141 10.09 -24.67 4.38
N VAL A 142 11.35 -25.05 4.65
CA VAL A 142 12.46 -24.13 4.86
C VAL A 142 13.57 -24.34 3.83
N ASP A 143 13.81 -23.35 2.97
CA ASP A 143 14.90 -23.34 1.99
C ASP A 143 15.28 -21.90 1.66
N LYS A 144 16.59 -21.63 1.56
CA LYS A 144 17.12 -20.27 1.31
C LYS A 144 16.94 -19.80 -0.14
N ASN A 145 16.84 -20.74 -1.08
CA ASN A 145 16.96 -20.49 -2.52
C ASN A 145 15.68 -20.83 -3.29
N LYS A 146 14.83 -21.74 -2.77
CA LYS A 146 13.57 -22.10 -3.43
C LYS A 146 12.47 -21.07 -3.19
N LEU A 147 11.81 -20.67 -4.28
CA LEU A 147 10.68 -19.75 -4.24
C LEU A 147 9.50 -20.38 -3.47
N GLY A 148 8.84 -19.59 -2.63
CA GLY A 148 7.68 -20.01 -1.85
C GLY A 148 8.01 -20.71 -0.53
N LYS A 149 9.26 -21.11 -0.30
CA LYS A 149 9.72 -21.65 0.98
C LYS A 149 10.17 -20.54 1.93
N LEU A 150 10.06 -20.80 3.23
CA LEU A 150 10.56 -19.90 4.26
C LEU A 150 12.09 -19.97 4.30
N LYS A 151 12.72 -18.84 4.59
CA LYS A 151 14.16 -18.79 4.83
C LYS A 151 14.40 -18.72 6.34
N LEU A 152 15.23 -19.61 6.88
CA LEU A 152 15.69 -19.48 8.25
C LEU A 152 16.59 -18.24 8.35
N GLU A 153 16.14 -17.23 9.08
CA GLU A 153 16.89 -15.97 9.24
C GLU A 153 17.69 -15.93 10.54
N TYR A 154 17.06 -16.33 11.65
CA TYR A 154 17.64 -16.24 12.99
C TYR A 154 17.20 -17.42 13.86
N ILE A 155 18.10 -17.82 14.77
CA ILE A 155 17.76 -18.66 15.91
C ILE A 155 17.75 -17.75 17.14
N ILE A 156 16.58 -17.61 17.74
CA ILE A 156 16.28 -16.63 18.78
C ILE A 156 16.50 -17.28 20.15
N GLU A 157 17.31 -16.65 20.99
CA GLU A 157 17.45 -16.99 22.41
C GLU A 157 16.33 -16.32 23.21
N GLU A 158 16.13 -15.03 22.97
CA GLU A 158 15.13 -14.21 23.67
C GLU A 158 14.47 -13.24 22.70
N GLY A 159 13.15 -13.08 22.78
CA GLY A 159 12.39 -12.20 21.91
C GLY A 159 11.24 -11.51 22.63
N PHE A 160 11.18 -10.18 22.54
CA PHE A 160 10.05 -9.36 23.00
C PHE A 160 9.31 -8.80 21.80
N PHE A 161 8.07 -9.23 21.61
CA PHE A 161 7.20 -8.80 20.52
C PHE A 161 6.09 -7.93 21.08
N ILE A 162 6.30 -6.60 21.03
CA ILE A 162 5.46 -5.64 21.76
C ILE A 162 4.20 -5.29 20.96
N LYS A 163 4.37 -5.05 19.66
CA LYS A 163 3.31 -4.77 18.70
C LYS A 163 3.78 -5.06 17.28
N ASP A 164 2.88 -4.95 16.32
CA ASP A 164 3.20 -5.03 14.90
C ASP A 164 4.42 -4.19 14.53
N LYS A 165 5.43 -4.86 13.98
CA LYS A 165 6.71 -4.26 13.52
C LYS A 165 7.53 -3.58 14.63
N THR A 166 7.25 -3.84 15.89
CA THR A 166 8.06 -3.38 17.03
C THR A 166 8.44 -4.55 17.91
N TYR A 167 9.70 -4.96 17.82
CA TYR A 167 10.23 -6.10 18.54
C TYR A 167 11.73 -5.97 18.84
N TYR A 168 12.14 -6.70 19.86
CA TYR A 168 13.53 -6.92 20.24
C TYR A 168 13.81 -8.42 20.14
N ILE A 169 14.92 -8.78 19.50
CA ILE A 169 15.38 -10.18 19.37
C ILE A 169 16.85 -10.23 19.75
N LYS A 170 17.20 -11.17 20.62
CA LYS A 170 18.58 -11.58 20.89
C LYS A 170 18.79 -12.98 20.32
N THR A 171 19.75 -13.14 19.43
CA THR A 171 20.08 -14.45 18.85
C THR A 171 21.04 -15.21 19.76
N ILE A 172 21.11 -16.52 19.55
CA ILE A 172 22.09 -17.40 20.23
C ILE A 172 23.55 -17.00 19.96
N GLU A 173 23.81 -16.28 18.88
CA GLU A 173 25.13 -15.75 18.51
C GLU A 173 25.44 -14.42 19.21
N GLY A 174 24.59 -13.97 20.13
CA GLY A 174 24.73 -12.69 20.83
C GLY A 174 24.32 -11.46 20.01
N LYS A 175 23.81 -11.64 18.79
CA LYS A 175 23.36 -10.53 17.95
C LYS A 175 22.04 -9.98 18.45
N VAL A 176 21.98 -8.67 18.65
CA VAL A 176 20.76 -7.95 19.04
C VAL A 176 20.13 -7.29 17.81
N ILE A 177 18.84 -7.51 17.63
CA ILE A 177 18.03 -6.92 16.56
C ILE A 177 16.89 -6.14 17.20
N LYS A 178 16.86 -4.83 16.93
CA LYS A 178 15.79 -3.93 17.37
C LYS A 178 15.06 -3.45 16.13
N LYS A 179 13.74 -3.59 16.13
CA LYS A 179 12.88 -3.01 15.08
C LYS A 179 11.79 -2.20 15.75
N SER A 180 11.55 -1.01 15.24
CA SER A 180 10.44 -0.17 15.66
C SER A 180 9.76 0.45 14.44
N ASN A 181 8.44 0.41 14.42
CA ASN A 181 7.67 1.15 13.43
C ASN A 181 7.54 2.61 13.88
N SER A 182 7.76 3.57 12.97
CA SER A 182 7.58 5.02 13.18
C SER A 182 8.63 5.74 14.03
N VAL A 183 9.71 5.08 14.46
CA VAL A 183 10.82 5.74 15.17
C VAL A 183 12.12 5.33 14.49
N ASN A 184 13.01 6.29 14.19
CA ASN A 184 14.39 5.98 13.80
C ASN A 184 15.09 5.39 15.02
N SER A 185 15.23 4.07 15.04
CA SER A 185 16.03 3.31 16.01
C SER A 185 17.43 3.08 15.50
#